data_AF-A0A7C6NYB2-F1
#
_entry.id   AF-A0A7C6NYB2-F1
#
_cell.length_a   1.000
_cell.length_b   1.000
_cell.length_c   1.000
_cell.angle_alpha   90.00
_cell.angle_beta   90.00
_cell.angle_gamma   90.00
#
_symmetry.space_group_name_H-M   'P 1'
#
loop_
_entity.id
_entity.type
_entity.pdbx_description
1 polymer ?
#
loop_
_entity_poly.entity_id
_entity_poly.type
_entity_poly.pdbx_seq_one_letter_code
_entity_poly.pdbx_strand_id
1 'polypeptide(L)'
;MAEEFKDVTEEDYIPVRTGEYLPLKHGDTFDLGGVTLEVYECSGHTPGSMVILIKEERTLILGDACNPFTFVFDGHSVGVTTFIRKLKCLKEETDGKYDRVYLSHREGEAPKEMVDGVIQVCENVLAGKADNVPFEFLGQKAHIAKAIDPVKMQRVDGGIGNIVYDKERIYE
;
A
#
# COMPACT_ATOMS: atom_id res chain seq x y z
N MET A 1 24.93 10.95 -17.31
CA MET A 1 24.64 10.79 -15.86
C MET A 1 25.85 11.08 -14.96
N ALA A 2 27.10 11.04 -15.43
CA ALA A 2 28.26 11.32 -14.58
C ALA A 2 28.58 12.82 -14.37
N GLU A 3 27.94 13.75 -15.09
CA GLU A 3 28.28 15.18 -14.99
C GLU A 3 27.43 15.99 -14.00
N GLU A 4 26.29 15.47 -13.54
CA GLU A 4 25.30 16.22 -12.75
C GLU A 4 25.56 16.20 -11.24
N PHE A 5 26.55 15.43 -10.78
CA PHE A 5 26.88 15.32 -9.35
C PHE A 5 28.32 15.73 -9.03
N LYS A 6 29.00 16.42 -9.97
CA LYS A 6 30.41 16.84 -9.84
C LYS A 6 30.64 17.76 -8.62
N ASP A 7 29.59 18.48 -8.21
CA ASP A 7 29.63 19.44 -7.11
C ASP A 7 28.96 18.93 -5.83
N VAL A 8 28.46 17.69 -5.81
CA VAL A 8 27.93 17.08 -4.58
C VAL A 8 29.09 16.68 -3.69
N THR A 9 29.13 17.26 -2.51
CA THR A 9 30.12 17.03 -1.48
C THR A 9 29.56 16.15 -0.37
N GLU A 10 30.43 15.63 0.51
CA GLU A 10 29.99 14.89 1.71
C GLU A 10 29.07 15.73 2.62
N GLU A 11 29.21 17.06 2.62
CA GLU A 11 28.39 17.97 3.42
C GLU A 11 26.94 18.07 2.90
N ASP A 12 26.71 17.71 1.64
CA ASP A 12 25.38 17.68 1.03
C ASP A 12 24.59 16.41 1.40
N TYR A 13 25.26 15.39 1.96
CA TYR A 13 24.61 14.18 2.44
C TYR A 13 24.14 14.33 3.88
N ILE A 14 22.98 13.75 4.17
CA ILE A 14 22.57 13.54 5.56
C ILE A 14 23.59 12.62 6.26
N PRO A 15 24.01 12.93 7.50
CA PRO A 15 24.93 12.07 8.24
C PRO A 15 24.38 10.66 8.35
N VAL A 16 25.23 9.65 8.12
CA VAL A 16 24.83 8.25 8.29
C VAL A 16 24.39 8.06 9.73
N ARG A 17 23.14 7.63 9.91
CA ARG A 17 22.61 7.32 11.23
C ARG A 17 23.36 6.13 11.82
N THR A 18 24.00 6.34 12.97
CA THR A 18 24.74 5.31 13.72
C THR A 18 23.96 4.76 14.91
N GLY A 19 22.86 5.41 15.30
CA GLY A 19 22.00 4.93 16.40
C GLY A 19 21.13 3.75 15.97
N GLU A 20 20.76 2.92 16.95
CA GLU A 20 19.86 1.78 16.74
C GLU A 20 18.48 2.21 16.22
N TYR A 21 17.87 1.34 15.41
CA TYR A 21 16.47 1.46 15.01
C TYR A 21 15.58 0.83 16.05
N LEU A 22 14.56 1.56 16.49
CA LEU A 22 13.52 1.02 17.36
C LEU A 22 12.45 0.34 16.50
N PRO A 23 11.92 -0.83 16.92
CA PRO A 23 10.85 -1.49 16.20
C PRO A 23 9.58 -0.66 16.25
N LEU A 24 8.97 -0.43 15.09
CA LEU A 24 7.62 0.13 14.96
C LEU A 24 6.61 -1.02 15.07
N LYS A 25 5.63 -0.91 15.97
CA LYS A 25 4.67 -1.97 16.25
C LYS A 25 3.24 -1.52 16.01
N HIS A 26 2.39 -2.49 15.72
CA HIS A 26 0.95 -2.31 15.71
C HIS A 26 0.49 -1.72 17.07
N GLY A 27 -0.35 -0.68 17.03
CA GLY A 27 -0.88 0.01 18.21
C GLY A 27 0.04 1.09 18.79
N ASP A 28 1.27 1.26 18.27
CA ASP A 28 2.14 2.34 18.71
C ASP A 28 1.47 3.70 18.44
N THR A 29 1.68 4.63 19.37
CA THR A 29 1.17 6.00 19.29
C THR A 29 2.30 7.00 19.49
N PHE A 30 2.34 8.04 18.66
CA PHE A 30 3.33 9.12 18.73
C PHE A 30 2.63 10.46 18.87
N ASP A 31 2.90 11.17 19.97
CA ASP A 31 2.50 12.57 20.16
C ASP A 31 3.60 13.48 19.60
N LEU A 32 3.26 14.26 18.57
CA LEU A 32 4.16 15.18 17.88
C LEU A 32 3.91 16.65 18.28
N GLY A 33 3.16 16.89 19.37
CA GLY A 33 2.84 18.23 19.85
C GLY A 33 1.62 18.83 19.14
N GLY A 34 0.44 18.24 19.39
CA GLY A 34 -0.83 18.67 18.79
C GLY A 34 -1.26 17.84 17.57
N VAL A 35 -0.42 16.88 17.17
CA VAL A 35 -0.74 15.84 16.18
C VAL A 35 -0.35 14.50 16.77
N THR A 36 -1.28 13.55 16.74
CA THR A 36 -1.11 12.20 17.26
C THR A 36 -1.18 11.19 16.12
N LEU A 37 -0.13 10.38 15.99
CA LEU A 37 -0.07 9.27 15.04
C LEU A 37 -0.44 7.97 15.75
N GLU A 38 -1.29 7.14 15.15
CA GLU A 38 -1.57 5.76 15.57
C GLU A 38 -1.18 4.79 14.45
N VAL A 39 -0.49 3.71 14.82
CA VAL A 39 0.15 2.80 13.87
C VAL A 39 -0.61 1.50 13.75
N TYR A 40 -0.84 1.04 12.53
CA TYR A 40 -1.47 -0.24 12.21
C TYR A 40 -0.58 -1.08 11.31
N GLU A 41 -0.42 -2.36 11.63
CA GLU A 41 0.15 -3.33 10.71
C GLU A 41 -0.85 -3.69 9.60
N CYS A 42 -0.41 -3.70 8.35
CA CYS A 42 -1.22 -4.16 7.22
C CYS A 42 -0.34 -4.92 6.22
N SER A 43 0.10 -6.13 6.60
CA SER A 43 0.93 -6.98 5.75
C SER A 43 0.24 -7.29 4.42
N GLY A 44 0.93 -7.03 3.33
CA GLY A 44 0.37 -7.05 1.98
C GLY A 44 1.51 -7.01 0.98
N HIS A 45 1.81 -5.79 0.53
CA HIS A 45 2.96 -5.48 -0.31
C HIS A 45 4.26 -6.07 0.23
N THR A 46 4.46 -5.96 1.55
CA THR A 46 5.50 -6.68 2.28
C THR A 46 4.94 -7.15 3.63
N PRO A 47 5.55 -8.16 4.31
CA PRO A 47 5.21 -8.54 5.67
C PRO A 47 5.24 -7.38 6.65
N GLY A 48 6.19 -6.44 6.48
CA GLY A 48 6.39 -5.29 7.35
C GLY A 48 5.65 -4.02 6.91
N SER A 49 4.66 -4.12 6.02
CA SER A 49 3.87 -2.96 5.60
C SER A 49 3.04 -2.40 6.77
N MET A 50 3.09 -1.08 6.95
CA MET A 50 2.44 -0.35 8.04
C MET A 50 1.57 0.78 7.47
N VAL A 51 0.54 1.15 8.23
CA VAL A 51 -0.43 2.21 7.96
C VAL A 51 -0.42 3.17 9.16
N ILE A 52 -0.56 4.46 8.90
CA ILE A 52 -0.53 5.50 9.94
C ILE A 52 -1.84 6.29 9.89
N LEU A 53 -2.53 6.39 11.03
CA LEU A 53 -3.65 7.30 11.22
C LEU A 53 -3.14 8.59 11.88
N ILE A 54 -3.39 9.73 11.22
CA ILE A 54 -3.26 11.05 11.84
C ILE A 54 -4.61 11.39 12.48
N LYS A 55 -4.68 11.38 13.80
CA LYS A 55 -5.97 11.40 14.52
C LYS A 55 -6.71 12.72 14.38
N GLU A 56 -6.01 13.84 14.53
CA GLU A 56 -6.58 15.18 14.50
C GLU A 56 -6.98 15.58 13.07
N GLU A 57 -6.22 15.15 12.06
CA GLU A 57 -6.58 15.34 10.65
C GLU A 57 -7.59 14.32 10.13
N ARG A 58 -7.90 13.27 10.91
CA ARG A 58 -8.77 12.16 10.51
C ARG A 58 -8.35 11.58 9.15
N THR A 59 -7.04 11.38 8.99
CA THR A 59 -6.44 10.97 7.70
C THR A 59 -5.63 9.70 7.85
N LEU A 60 -5.86 8.73 6.97
CA LEU A 60 -5.16 7.45 6.95
C LEU A 60 -4.11 7.44 5.84
N ILE A 61 -2.83 7.29 6.20
CA ILE A 61 -1.72 7.11 5.27
C ILE A 61 -1.53 5.61 5.05
N LEU A 62 -1.85 5.13 3.84
CA LEU A 62 -1.87 3.70 3.55
C LEU A 62 -0.50 3.10 3.22
N GLY A 63 0.53 3.92 3.02
CA GLY A 63 1.83 3.43 2.55
C GLY A 63 1.68 2.67 1.23
N ASP A 64 2.48 1.62 1.05
CA ASP A 64 2.32 0.69 -0.07
C ASP A 64 1.27 -0.40 0.20
N ALA A 65 0.73 -0.47 1.43
CA ALA A 65 -0.19 -1.52 1.83
C ALA A 65 -1.50 -1.52 1.03
N CYS A 66 -1.97 -0.35 0.55
CA CYS A 66 -3.24 -0.24 -0.15
C CYS A 66 -3.28 1.01 -1.04
N ASN A 67 -3.36 0.81 -2.36
CA ASN A 67 -3.25 1.85 -3.39
C ASN A 67 -4.16 1.53 -4.59
N PRO A 68 -4.33 2.48 -5.54
CA PRO A 68 -4.96 2.19 -6.83
C PRO A 68 -4.26 1.07 -7.62
N PHE A 69 -3.02 0.71 -7.26
CA PHE A 69 -2.21 -0.30 -7.93
C PHE A 69 -1.18 -0.91 -6.96
N THR A 70 -1.62 -1.78 -6.05
CA THR A 70 -0.75 -2.40 -5.04
C THR A 70 -0.08 -3.67 -5.56
N PHE A 71 1.22 -3.83 -5.34
CA PHE A 71 1.95 -5.05 -5.69
C PHE A 71 1.82 -6.08 -4.57
N VAL A 72 1.28 -7.25 -4.87
CA VAL A 72 1.08 -8.39 -3.95
C VAL A 72 1.36 -9.70 -4.69
N PHE A 73 2.52 -9.78 -5.36
CA PHE A 73 2.85 -10.90 -6.26
C PHE A 73 4.24 -11.49 -6.07
N ASP A 74 5.18 -10.75 -5.49
CA ASP A 74 6.56 -11.22 -5.40
C ASP A 74 6.79 -12.14 -4.20
N GLY A 75 7.99 -12.73 -4.12
CA GLY A 75 8.41 -13.61 -3.02
C GLY A 75 8.47 -12.92 -1.66
N HIS A 76 8.47 -11.60 -1.62
CA HIS A 76 8.51 -10.77 -0.41
C HIS A 76 7.15 -10.17 -0.06
N SER A 77 6.10 -10.46 -0.83
CA SER A 77 4.71 -10.12 -0.55
C SER A 77 4.02 -11.29 0.17
N VAL A 78 2.94 -11.00 0.90
CA VAL A 78 2.06 -12.09 1.39
C VAL A 78 1.11 -12.55 0.29
N GLY A 79 0.49 -13.72 0.46
CA GLY A 79 -0.55 -14.18 -0.46
C GLY A 79 -1.87 -13.41 -0.34
N VAL A 80 -2.70 -13.45 -1.39
CA VAL A 80 -3.96 -12.68 -1.47
C VAL A 80 -4.91 -12.96 -0.29
N THR A 81 -4.96 -14.22 0.18
CA THR A 81 -5.79 -14.63 1.32
C THR A 81 -5.34 -14.01 2.64
N THR A 82 -4.04 -13.89 2.86
CA THR A 82 -3.51 -13.18 4.04
C THR A 82 -3.74 -11.69 3.91
N PHE A 83 -3.54 -11.13 2.71
CA PHE A 83 -3.70 -9.72 2.46
C PHE A 83 -5.14 -9.23 2.72
N ILE A 84 -6.17 -9.92 2.19
CA ILE A 84 -7.56 -9.54 2.46
C ILE A 84 -7.92 -9.61 3.94
N ARG A 85 -7.38 -10.59 4.68
CA ARG A 85 -7.60 -10.68 6.14
C ARG A 85 -7.02 -9.45 6.84
N LYS A 86 -5.80 -9.02 6.47
CA LYS A 86 -5.15 -7.84 7.03
C LYS A 86 -5.89 -6.55 6.69
N LEU A 87 -6.37 -6.40 5.46
CA LEU A 87 -7.22 -5.26 5.07
C LEU A 87 -8.54 -5.22 5.87
N LYS A 88 -9.17 -6.37 6.11
CA LYS A 88 -10.40 -6.45 6.92
C LYS A 88 -10.15 -6.07 8.38
N CYS A 89 -9.05 -6.53 8.99
CA CYS A 89 -8.63 -6.10 10.32
C CYS A 89 -8.38 -4.59 10.36
N LEU A 90 -7.58 -4.06 9.43
CA LEU A 90 -7.31 -2.62 9.34
C LEU A 90 -8.60 -1.82 9.24
N LYS A 91 -9.54 -2.23 8.37
CA LYS A 91 -10.83 -1.57 8.22
C LYS A 91 -11.61 -1.54 9.53
N GLU A 92 -11.71 -2.68 10.22
CA GLU A 92 -12.42 -2.78 11.50
C GLU A 92 -11.78 -1.87 12.56
N GLU A 93 -10.46 -1.86 12.65
CA GLU A 93 -9.72 -1.08 13.66
C GLU A 93 -9.71 0.42 13.38
N THR A 94 -9.90 0.82 12.13
CA THR A 94 -9.90 2.22 11.69
C THR A 94 -11.28 2.78 11.40
N ASP A 95 -12.35 1.99 11.59
CA ASP A 95 -13.71 2.39 11.26
C ASP A 95 -14.14 3.67 12.00
N GLY A 96 -14.70 4.62 11.28
CA GLY A 96 -15.09 5.94 11.79
C GLY A 96 -13.95 6.89 12.21
N LYS A 97 -12.69 6.44 12.20
CA LYS A 97 -11.54 7.24 12.66
C LYS A 97 -11.00 8.21 11.62
N TYR A 98 -11.28 7.99 10.33
CA TYR A 98 -10.80 8.83 9.23
C TYR A 98 -11.91 9.15 8.21
N ASP A 99 -11.71 10.22 7.45
CA ASP A 99 -12.53 10.57 6.28
C ASP A 99 -11.68 10.95 5.05
N ARG A 100 -10.35 10.95 5.20
CA ARG A 100 -9.37 11.19 4.13
C ARG A 100 -8.32 10.08 4.09
N VAL A 101 -7.75 9.85 2.91
CA VAL A 101 -6.72 8.84 2.68
C VAL A 101 -5.57 9.44 1.88
N TYR A 102 -4.35 9.31 2.40
CA TYR A 102 -3.13 9.62 1.66
C TYR A 102 -2.49 8.36 1.09
N LEU A 103 -2.05 8.49 -0.16
CA LEU A 103 -1.41 7.42 -0.94
C LEU A 103 0.09 7.71 -1.08
N SER A 104 0.90 6.65 -1.04
CA SER A 104 2.35 6.73 -1.34
C SER A 104 2.65 6.73 -2.85
N HIS A 105 1.62 6.50 -3.68
CA HIS A 105 1.74 6.49 -5.12
C HIS A 105 0.61 7.28 -5.79
N ARG A 106 0.92 7.83 -6.97
CA ARG A 106 -0.02 8.49 -7.89
C ARG A 106 -0.57 9.82 -7.36
N GLU A 107 -1.89 9.97 -7.28
CA GLU A 107 -2.60 11.24 -7.08
C GLU A 107 -2.42 11.82 -5.66
N GLY A 108 -1.78 11.10 -4.74
CA GLY A 108 -1.43 11.54 -3.39
C GLY A 108 -2.59 11.48 -2.39
N GLU A 109 -3.83 11.69 -2.84
CA GLU A 109 -5.05 11.56 -2.03
C GLU A 109 -6.07 10.64 -2.73
N ALA A 110 -6.86 9.91 -1.94
CA ALA A 110 -7.89 8.99 -2.41
C ALA A 110 -9.19 9.12 -1.62
N PRO A 111 -10.32 8.62 -2.18
CA PRO A 111 -11.55 8.44 -1.42
C PRO A 111 -11.32 7.54 -0.20
N LYS A 112 -12.06 7.78 0.89
CA LYS A 112 -11.97 6.97 2.12
C LYS A 112 -12.31 5.49 1.89
N GLU A 113 -13.05 5.20 0.82
CA GLU A 113 -13.43 3.85 0.40
C GLU A 113 -12.27 3.06 -0.25
N MET A 114 -11.04 3.60 -0.30
CA MET A 114 -9.89 2.91 -0.90
C MET A 114 -9.69 1.49 -0.34
N VAL A 115 -9.72 1.33 0.99
CA VAL A 115 -9.57 0.02 1.64
C VAL A 115 -10.71 -0.93 1.25
N ASP A 116 -11.95 -0.45 1.21
CA ASP A 116 -13.11 -1.22 0.76
C ASP A 116 -12.97 -1.67 -0.71
N GLY A 117 -12.51 -0.76 -1.57
CA GLY A 117 -12.27 -1.03 -2.98
C GLY A 117 -11.27 -2.16 -3.18
N VAL A 118 -10.15 -2.14 -2.46
CA VAL A 118 -9.13 -3.20 -2.54
C VAL A 118 -9.63 -4.50 -1.92
N ILE A 119 -10.38 -4.47 -0.81
CA ILE A 119 -11.04 -5.67 -0.26
C ILE A 119 -11.92 -6.33 -1.33
N GLN A 120 -12.76 -5.54 -2.01
CA GLN A 120 -13.63 -6.04 -3.07
C GLN A 120 -12.84 -6.67 -4.23
N VAL A 121 -11.68 -6.10 -4.58
CA VAL A 121 -10.79 -6.68 -5.60
C VAL A 121 -10.22 -8.01 -5.15
N CYS A 122 -9.74 -8.12 -3.91
CA CYS A 122 -9.27 -9.40 -3.35
C CYS A 122 -10.38 -10.46 -3.34
N GLU A 123 -11.61 -10.08 -2.98
CA GLU A 123 -12.76 -11.00 -3.04
C GLU A 123 -13.06 -11.49 -4.46
N ASN A 124 -12.92 -10.61 -5.46
CA ASN A 124 -13.07 -11.00 -6.86
C ASN A 124 -11.96 -11.98 -7.29
N VAL A 125 -10.72 -11.78 -6.84
CA VAL A 125 -9.62 -12.74 -7.09
C VAL A 125 -9.95 -14.10 -6.48
N LEU A 126 -10.34 -14.13 -5.20
CA LEU A 126 -10.68 -15.37 -4.49
C LEU A 126 -11.91 -16.09 -5.08
N ALA A 127 -12.85 -15.33 -5.64
CA ALA A 127 -14.03 -15.87 -6.32
C ALA A 127 -13.77 -16.28 -7.79
N GLY A 128 -12.55 -16.13 -8.30
CA GLY A 128 -12.22 -16.42 -9.71
C GLY A 128 -12.84 -15.45 -10.71
N LYS A 129 -13.18 -14.23 -10.28
CA LYS A 129 -13.86 -13.18 -11.06
C LYS A 129 -12.93 -12.02 -11.46
N ALA A 130 -11.63 -12.15 -11.22
CA ALA A 130 -10.65 -11.17 -11.66
C ALA A 130 -10.50 -11.19 -13.20
N ASP A 131 -10.15 -10.04 -13.76
CA ASP A 131 -9.93 -9.87 -15.20
C ASP A 131 -8.60 -10.52 -15.64
N ASN A 132 -7.68 -10.74 -14.69
CA ASN A 132 -6.40 -11.43 -14.89
C ASN A 132 -5.55 -10.84 -16.02
N VAL A 133 -5.42 -9.52 -16.08
CA VAL A 133 -4.66 -8.87 -17.15
C VAL A 133 -3.17 -9.19 -16.97
N PRO A 134 -2.48 -9.80 -17.96
CA PRO A 134 -1.07 -10.12 -17.84
C PRO A 134 -0.21 -8.90 -17.53
N PHE A 135 0.74 -9.07 -16.61
CA PHE A 135 1.68 -8.04 -16.20
C PHE A 135 3.07 -8.64 -16.03
N GLU A 136 4.09 -7.88 -16.41
CA GLU A 136 5.48 -8.26 -16.23
C GLU A 136 6.26 -7.10 -15.63
N PHE A 137 7.01 -7.36 -14.56
CA PHE A 137 7.85 -6.37 -13.90
C PHE A 137 9.14 -7.02 -13.43
N LEU A 138 10.28 -6.46 -13.84
CA LEU A 138 11.61 -6.98 -13.52
C LEU A 138 11.77 -8.49 -13.81
N GLY A 139 11.16 -8.97 -14.90
CA GLY A 139 11.19 -10.39 -15.32
C GLY A 139 10.26 -11.32 -14.55
N GLN A 140 9.50 -10.81 -13.58
CA GLN A 140 8.46 -11.56 -12.87
C GLN A 140 7.12 -11.39 -13.58
N LYS A 141 6.40 -12.50 -13.77
CA LYS A 141 5.06 -12.52 -14.37
C LYS A 141 4.02 -12.50 -13.27
N ALA A 142 3.02 -11.63 -13.43
CA ALA A 142 1.90 -11.49 -12.52
C ALA A 142 0.64 -11.09 -13.31
N HIS A 143 -0.43 -10.77 -12.59
CA HIS A 143 -1.69 -10.34 -13.18
C HIS A 143 -2.25 -9.13 -12.44
N ILE A 144 -2.70 -8.12 -13.19
CA ILE A 144 -3.53 -7.05 -12.64
C ILE A 144 -4.94 -7.61 -12.47
N ALA A 145 -5.50 -7.48 -11.27
CA ALA A 145 -6.79 -8.08 -10.93
C ALA A 145 -7.97 -7.47 -11.68
N LYS A 146 -8.00 -6.14 -11.86
CA LYS A 146 -9.01 -5.44 -12.65
C LYS A 146 -8.39 -4.68 -13.81
N ALA A 147 -8.99 -4.74 -15.00
CA ALA A 147 -8.47 -4.06 -16.18
C ALA A 147 -8.37 -2.55 -15.96
N ILE A 148 -7.28 -1.96 -16.46
CA ILE A 148 -7.01 -0.52 -16.38
C ILE A 148 -6.96 0.11 -17.77
N ASP A 149 -7.43 1.34 -17.88
CA ASP A 149 -7.18 2.20 -19.03
C ASP A 149 -5.68 2.57 -19.04
N PRO A 150 -4.92 2.27 -20.11
CA PRO A 150 -3.48 2.44 -20.13
C PRO A 150 -3.03 3.91 -20.21
N VAL A 151 -3.95 4.84 -20.52
CA VAL A 151 -3.66 6.28 -20.59
C VAL A 151 -4.02 6.94 -19.27
N LYS A 152 -5.23 6.67 -18.76
CA LYS A 152 -5.72 7.25 -17.50
C LYS A 152 -5.16 6.54 -16.27
N MET A 153 -4.64 5.33 -16.44
CA MET A 153 -4.17 4.46 -15.36
C MET A 153 -5.24 4.21 -14.28
N GLN A 154 -6.51 4.23 -14.67
CA GLN A 154 -7.70 4.00 -13.83
C GLN A 154 -8.41 2.72 -14.27
N ARG A 155 -9.17 2.10 -13.36
CA ARG A 155 -9.94 0.89 -13.71
C ARG A 155 -11.02 1.19 -14.76
N VAL A 156 -11.15 0.30 -15.73
CA VAL A 156 -12.15 0.42 -16.83
C VAL A 156 -13.58 0.32 -16.30
N ASP A 157 -13.79 -0.40 -15.20
CA ASP A 157 -15.09 -0.56 -14.54
C ASP A 157 -15.46 0.58 -13.59
N GLY A 158 -14.62 1.62 -13.47
CA GLY A 158 -14.84 2.77 -12.59
C GLY A 158 -14.68 2.48 -11.10
N GLY A 159 -14.24 1.26 -10.71
CA GLY A 159 -13.99 0.93 -9.32
C GLY A 159 -12.71 1.53 -8.76
N ILE A 160 -12.58 1.48 -7.42
CA ILE A 160 -11.46 2.05 -6.67
C ILE A 160 -10.52 0.93 -6.21
N GLY A 161 -9.21 1.20 -6.21
CA GLY A 161 -8.21 0.23 -5.75
C GLY A 161 -7.97 -0.89 -6.76
N ASN A 162 -6.77 -1.46 -6.74
CA ASN A 162 -6.43 -2.63 -7.54
C ASN A 162 -5.21 -3.34 -6.97
N ILE A 163 -5.03 -4.61 -7.33
CA ILE A 163 -3.83 -5.37 -6.98
C ILE A 163 -3.18 -5.98 -8.22
N VAL A 164 -1.87 -6.12 -8.16
CA VAL A 164 -1.09 -7.01 -9.01
C VAL A 164 -0.75 -8.23 -8.17
N TYR A 165 -1.13 -9.43 -8.63
CA TYR A 165 -0.96 -10.66 -7.86
C TYR A 165 -0.45 -11.80 -8.75
N ASP A 166 0.18 -12.78 -8.10
CA ASP A 166 0.51 -14.06 -8.72
C ASP A 166 -0.61 -15.07 -8.42
N LYS A 167 -1.07 -15.79 -9.43
CA LYS A 167 -2.10 -16.83 -9.29
C LYS A 167 -1.61 -17.99 -8.44
N GLU A 168 -0.31 -18.25 -8.45
CA GLU A 168 0.30 -19.31 -7.65
C GLU A 168 0.44 -18.92 -6.16
N ARG A 169 0.25 -17.64 -5.82
CA ARG A 169 0.39 -17.09 -4.45
C ARG A 169 -0.93 -16.59 -3.87
N ILE A 170 -2.07 -17.12 -4.32
CA ILE A 170 -3.38 -16.71 -3.76
C ILE A 170 -3.51 -17.19 -2.31
N TYR A 171 -3.12 -18.43 -2.03
CA TYR A 171 -3.25 -19.08 -0.72
C TYR A 171 -1.92 -19.22 0.00
N GLU A 172 -1.00 -18.28 -0.27
CA GLU A 172 0.42 -18.26 0.12
C GLU A 172 1.35 -18.86 -0.94
#